data_AF-A0A2X1MYM9-F1
#
_entry.id   AF-A0A2X1MYM9-F1
#
_cell.length_a   1.000
_cell.length_b   1.000
_cell.length_c   1.000
_cell.angle_alpha   90.00
_cell.angle_beta   90.00
_cell.angle_gamma   90.00
#
_symmetry.space_group_name_H-M   'P 1'
#
loop_
_entity.id
_entity.type
_entity.pdbx_description
1 polymer ?
#
loop_
_entity_poly.entity_id
_entity_poly.type
_entity_poly.pdbx_seq_one_letter_code
_entity_poly.pdbx_strand_id
1 'polypeptide(L)'
;MVLTLRRTICNSESFKADIQKLLTSLPAHHFQIVLEITERDMLKEQEATQLFAWLHSVGVEIAIDDFGTGTSALIYLERFTLDYLKIDRGFINAIVRKRSLHPYLTRC
;
A
#
# COMPACT_ATOMS: atom_id res chain seq x y z
N MET A 1 10.51 -15.50 -2.58
CA MET A 1 9.46 -15.57 -1.52
C MET A 1 9.09 -14.16 -1.11
N VAL A 2 7.82 -13.87 -0.80
CA VAL A 2 7.38 -12.51 -0.40
C VAL A 2 7.30 -12.42 1.12
N LEU A 3 7.91 -11.40 1.71
CA LEU A 3 7.80 -11.09 3.13
C LEU A 3 7.00 -9.80 3.31
N THR A 4 5.85 -9.89 3.97
CA THR A 4 4.97 -8.74 4.23
C THR A 4 5.13 -8.26 5.67
N LEU A 5 5.37 -6.96 5.84
CA LEU A 5 5.45 -6.31 7.15
C LEU A 5 4.22 -5.43 7.36
N ARG A 6 3.46 -5.66 8.44
CA ARG A 6 2.27 -4.88 8.81
C ARG A 6 2.55 -4.01 10.03
N ARG A 7 1.94 -2.82 10.06
CA ARG A 7 2.02 -1.84 11.17
C ARG A 7 3.46 -1.53 11.58
N THR A 8 4.20 -0.86 10.71
CA THR A 8 5.47 -0.28 11.13
C THR A 8 5.28 1.21 11.40
N ILE A 9 5.64 1.64 12.61
CA ILE A 9 5.61 3.04 13.01
C ILE A 9 6.65 3.76 12.14
N CYS A 10 6.18 4.41 11.09
CA CYS A 10 7.01 5.00 10.03
C CYS A 10 7.74 6.29 10.46
N ASN A 11 7.57 6.74 11.71
CA ASN A 11 8.02 8.06 12.18
C ASN A 11 9.06 8.02 13.30
N SER A 12 9.83 6.94 13.44
CA SER A 12 11.01 6.93 14.31
C SER A 12 12.28 6.99 13.46
N GLU A 13 13.30 7.73 13.92
CA GLU A 13 14.65 7.67 13.34
C GLU A 13 15.18 6.23 13.28
N SER A 14 14.69 5.36 14.16
CA SER A 14 15.03 3.94 14.18
C SER A 14 14.48 3.16 12.98
N PHE A 15 13.35 3.56 12.38
CA PHE A 15 12.67 2.75 11.37
C PHE A 15 13.57 2.45 10.16
N LYS A 16 14.24 3.49 9.62
CA LYS A 16 15.16 3.31 8.48
C LYS A 16 16.32 2.39 8.83
N ALA A 17 16.88 2.54 10.03
CA ALA A 17 17.96 1.69 10.52
C ALA A 17 17.50 0.23 10.71
N ASP A 18 16.27 0.02 11.19
CA ASP A 18 15.70 -1.31 11.41
C ASP A 18 15.44 -2.03 10.08
N ILE A 19 14.94 -1.33 9.06
CA ILE A 19 14.80 -1.86 7.69
C ILE A 19 16.16 -2.22 7.10
N GLN A 20 17.18 -1.37 7.26
CA GLN A 20 18.54 -1.68 6.76
C GLN A 20 19.15 -2.90 7.47
N LYS A 21 18.96 -3.03 8.78
CA LYS A 21 19.38 -4.22 9.53
C LYS A 21 18.64 -5.47 9.06
N LEU A 22 17.33 -5.36 8.83
CA LEU A 22 16.54 -6.48 8.30
C LEU A 22 17.07 -6.91 6.93
N LEU A 23 17.24 -5.97 5.99
CA LEU A 23 17.72 -6.24 4.64
C LEU A 23 19.11 -6.90 4.63
N THR A 24 20.01 -6.47 5.53
CA THR A 24 21.36 -7.06 5.65
C THR A 24 21.38 -8.40 6.37
N SER A 25 20.40 -8.69 7.23
CA SER A 25 20.27 -9.99 7.91
C SER A 25 19.69 -11.09 7.03
N LEU A 26 19.04 -10.72 5.92
CA LEU A 26 18.40 -11.65 5.01
C LEU A 26 19.35 -12.05 3.86
N PRO A 27 19.26 -13.28 3.34
CA PRO A 27 19.98 -13.68 2.15
C PRO A 27 19.59 -12.81 0.95
N ALA A 28 20.60 -12.27 0.26
CA ALA A 28 20.39 -11.43 -0.92
C ALA A 28 19.54 -12.15 -1.99
N HIS A 29 18.63 -11.40 -2.63
CA HIS A 29 17.77 -11.86 -3.73
C HIS A 29 16.83 -13.04 -3.42
N HIS A 30 16.71 -13.46 -2.16
CA HIS A 30 15.84 -14.57 -1.78
C HIS A 30 14.41 -14.11 -1.47
N PHE A 31 14.30 -12.92 -0.88
CA PHE A 31 13.03 -12.33 -0.46
C PHE A 31 12.75 -11.04 -1.22
N GLN A 32 11.52 -10.89 -1.71
CA GLN A 32 10.96 -9.59 -2.05
C GLN A 32 10.25 -9.07 -0.80
N ILE A 33 10.64 -7.90 -0.31
CA ILE A 33 10.02 -7.30 0.88
C ILE A 33 8.95 -6.33 0.42
N VAL A 34 7.76 -6.49 0.98
CA VAL A 34 6.62 -5.61 0.75
C VAL A 34 6.20 -5.02 2.09
N LEU A 35 6.29 -3.71 2.22
CA LEU A 35 5.80 -2.99 3.38
C LEU A 35 4.32 -2.66 3.19
N GLU A 36 3.49 -3.11 4.12
CA GLU A 36 2.06 -2.85 4.09
C GLU A 36 1.68 -1.72 5.04
N ILE A 37 1.08 -0.67 4.47
CA ILE A 37 0.68 0.56 5.16
C ILE A 37 -0.84 0.68 5.11
N THR A 38 -1.46 0.97 6.25
CA THR A 38 -2.92 1.21 6.28
C THR A 38 -3.22 2.68 5.97
N GLU A 39 -4.40 2.98 5.42
CA GLU A 39 -4.84 4.37 5.16
C GLU A 39 -4.75 5.26 6.41
N ARG A 40 -5.00 4.69 7.60
CA ARG A 40 -4.98 5.39 8.90
C ARG A 40 -3.57 5.71 9.39
N ASP A 41 -2.59 4.91 8.98
CA ASP A 41 -1.19 5.08 9.38
C ASP A 41 -0.41 5.96 8.39
N MET A 42 -1.08 6.51 7.35
CA MET A 42 -0.43 7.39 6.40
C MET A 42 0.09 8.65 7.09
N LEU A 43 1.39 8.87 6.95
CA LEU A 43 2.07 10.09 7.37
C LEU A 43 1.51 11.31 6.61
N LYS A 44 1.91 12.51 7.06
CA LYS A 44 1.70 13.71 6.26
C LYS A 44 2.32 13.52 4.88
N GLU A 45 1.68 14.10 3.86
CA GLU A 45 2.01 13.87 2.45
C GLU A 45 3.50 14.01 2.11
N GLN A 46 4.17 15.05 2.63
CA GLN A 46 5.59 15.29 2.39
C GLN A 46 6.48 14.20 3.03
N GLU A 47 6.15 13.76 4.24
CA GLU A 47 6.89 12.72 4.97
C GLU A 47 6.71 11.36 4.30
N ALA A 48 5.48 11.03 3.87
CA ALA A 48 5.17 9.81 3.15
C ALA A 48 5.95 9.73 1.82
N THR A 49 6.00 10.82 1.05
CA THR A 49 6.70 10.86 -0.24
C THR A 49 8.19 10.53 -0.07
N GLN A 50 8.85 11.19 0.90
CA GLN A 50 10.27 10.98 1.16
C GLN A 50 10.56 9.57 1.67
N LEU A 51 9.67 9.03 2.50
CA LEU A 51 9.80 7.68 3.01
C LEU A 51 9.64 6.64 1.90
N PHE A 52 8.64 6.79 1.03
CA PHE A 52 8.36 5.84 -0.04
C PHE A 52 9.47 5.82 -1.07
N ALA A 53 9.95 7.00 -1.48
CA ALA A 53 11.12 7.11 -2.35
C ALA A 53 12.36 6.42 -1.75
N TRP A 54 12.56 6.57 -0.44
CA TRP A 54 13.66 5.89 0.25
C TRP A 54 13.47 4.36 0.28
N LEU A 55 12.27 3.85 0.59
CA LEU A 55 11.96 2.42 0.61
C LEU A 55 12.21 1.78 -0.77
N HIS A 56 11.75 2.43 -1.84
CA HIS A 56 12.01 1.97 -3.21
C HIS A 56 13.50 1.96 -3.53
N SER A 57 14.26 2.97 -3.09
CA SER A 57 15.71 3.03 -3.31
C SER A 57 16.49 1.88 -2.66
N VAL A 58 15.94 1.25 -1.62
CA VAL A 58 16.52 0.09 -0.94
C VAL A 58 15.87 -1.24 -1.36
N GLY A 59 15.04 -1.22 -2.41
CA GLY A 59 14.41 -2.42 -2.98
C GLY A 59 13.18 -2.94 -2.22
N VAL A 60 12.59 -2.13 -1.35
CA VAL A 60 11.34 -2.46 -0.63
C VAL A 60 10.15 -1.94 -1.43
N GLU A 61 9.22 -2.83 -1.73
CA GLU A 61 7.94 -2.50 -2.38
C GLU A 61 6.91 -2.07 -1.34
N ILE A 62 5.88 -1.36 -1.77
CA ILE A 62 4.90 -0.72 -0.90
C ILE A 62 3.48 -1.18 -1.29
N ALA A 63 2.73 -1.62 -0.28
CA ALA A 63 1.34 -2.00 -0.38
C ALA A 63 0.45 -1.11 0.49
N ILE A 64 -0.71 -0.70 -0.02
CA ILE A 64 -1.77 -0.06 0.80
C ILE A 64 -2.83 -1.09 1.19
N ASP A 65 -3.21 -1.12 2.47
CA ASP A 65 -4.30 -1.94 3.04
C ASP A 65 -5.51 -1.09 3.45
N ASP A 66 -6.68 -1.74 3.61
CA ASP A 66 -7.96 -1.11 3.98
C ASP A 66 -8.41 0.02 3.04
N PHE A 67 -8.04 -0.05 1.75
CA PHE A 67 -8.36 0.98 0.77
C PHE A 67 -9.87 1.19 0.60
N GLY A 68 -10.30 2.45 0.65
CA GLY A 68 -11.71 2.85 0.44
C GLY A 68 -12.54 2.90 1.72
N THR A 69 -11.88 2.88 2.89
CA THR A 69 -12.54 3.08 4.19
C THR A 69 -12.57 4.54 4.63
N GLY A 70 -11.77 5.42 4.01
CA GLY A 70 -11.80 6.87 4.18
C GLY A 70 -12.10 7.67 2.90
N THR A 71 -12.21 9.00 3.05
CA THR A 71 -12.62 9.95 1.99
C THR A 71 -11.52 10.28 0.96
N SER A 72 -10.27 9.82 1.17
CA SER A 72 -9.09 10.31 0.46
C SER A 72 -8.37 9.25 -0.40
N ALA A 73 -8.96 8.05 -0.53
CA ALA A 73 -8.32 6.88 -1.12
C ALA A 73 -7.75 7.12 -2.54
N LEU A 74 -8.50 7.77 -3.44
CA LEU A 74 -8.06 7.96 -4.83
C LEU A 74 -6.90 8.96 -4.98
N ILE A 75 -6.86 9.99 -4.13
CA ILE A 75 -5.82 11.02 -4.16
C ILE A 75 -4.45 10.41 -3.87
N TYR A 76 -4.39 9.40 -3.02
CA TYR A 76 -3.15 8.70 -2.70
C TYR A 76 -2.61 7.86 -3.86
N LEU A 77 -3.47 7.25 -4.67
CA LEU A 77 -3.06 6.51 -5.87
C LEU A 77 -2.48 7.45 -6.95
N GLU A 78 -2.98 8.68 -7.05
CA GLU A 78 -2.48 9.66 -8.02
C GLU A 78 -1.14 10.27 -7.59
N ARG A 79 -0.85 10.30 -6.28
CA ARG A 79 0.30 11.04 -5.73
C ARG A 79 1.47 10.15 -5.31
N PHE A 80 1.23 8.89 -4.98
CA PHE A 80 2.26 7.98 -4.49
C PHE A 80 2.53 6.86 -5.48
N THR A 81 3.81 6.57 -5.69
CA THR A 81 4.23 5.33 -6.35
C THR A 81 3.98 4.18 -5.39
N LEU A 82 3.02 3.32 -5.72
CA LEU A 82 2.64 2.16 -4.93
C LEU A 82 2.72 0.92 -5.82
N ASP A 83 3.17 -0.18 -5.25
CA ASP A 83 3.38 -1.43 -5.97
C ASP A 83 2.14 -2.34 -5.88
N TYR A 84 1.46 -2.30 -4.73
CA TYR A 84 0.25 -3.09 -4.51
C TYR A 84 -0.88 -2.28 -3.86
N LEU A 85 -2.10 -2.56 -4.31
CA LEU A 85 -3.32 -2.05 -3.73
C LEU A 85 -4.16 -3.21 -3.20
N LYS A 86 -4.42 -3.24 -1.90
CA LYS A 86 -5.30 -4.24 -1.29
C LYS A 86 -6.69 -3.64 -1.10
N ILE A 87 -7.65 -4.23 -1.79
CA ILE A 87 -9.06 -3.86 -1.76
C ILE A 87 -9.80 -4.86 -0.86
N ASP A 88 -10.58 -4.35 0.10
CA ASP A 88 -11.38 -5.23 0.96
C ASP A 88 -12.45 -5.99 0.17
N ARG A 89 -12.70 -7.26 0.54
CA ARG A 89 -13.70 -8.10 -0.14
C ARG A 89 -15.12 -7.56 0.03
N GLY A 90 -15.41 -6.84 1.11
CA GLY A 90 -16.67 -6.14 1.32
C GLY A 90 -16.95 -5.10 0.25
N PHE A 91 -15.94 -4.37 -0.21
CA PHE A 91 -16.04 -3.42 -1.32
C PHE A 91 -16.37 -4.13 -2.64
N ILE A 92 -15.66 -5.23 -2.95
CA ILE A 92 -15.96 -6.05 -4.14
C ILE A 92 -17.40 -6.57 -4.08
N ASN A 93 -17.83 -7.08 -2.93
CA ASN A 93 -19.18 -7.58 -2.72
C ASN A 93 -20.25 -6.47 -2.82
N ALA A 94 -19.93 -5.23 -2.47
CA ALA A 94 -20.82 -4.09 -2.64
C ALA A 94 -20.95 -3.67 -4.11
N ILE A 95 -19.85 -3.68 -4.88
CA ILE A 95 -19.87 -3.42 -6.33
C ILE A 95 -20.66 -4.50 -7.05
N VAL A 96 -20.42 -5.78 -6.73
CA VAL A 96 -21.15 -6.91 -7.32
C VAL A 96 -22.65 -6.81 -7.02
N ARG A 97 -23.04 -6.42 -5.80
CA ARG A 97 -24.45 -6.18 -5.44
C ARG A 97 -25.07 -4.95 -6.13
N LYS A 98 -24.29 -3.91 -6.41
CA LYS A 98 -24.76 -2.73 -7.18
C LYS A 98 -24.93 -3.01 -8.67
N ARG A 99 -24.58 -4.20 -9.16
CA ARG A 99 -24.80 -4.64 -10.54
C ARG A 99 -26.21 -5.20 -10.78
N SER A 100 -27.22 -4.68 -10.07
CA SER A 100 -28.59 -4.63 -10.60
C SER A 100 -28.59 -3.61 -11.74
N LEU A 101 -28.40 -4.13 -12.95
CA LEU A 101 -28.34 -3.43 -14.22
C LEU A 101 -29.31 -2.24 -14.27
N HIS A 102 -28.76 -1.02 -14.31
CA HIS A 102 -29.50 0.13 -14.83
C HIS A 102 -29.70 -0.05 -16.35
N PRO A 103 -30.85 0.31 -16.93
CA PRO A 103 -31.28 -0.10 -18.29
C PRO A 103 -30.58 0.62 -19.45
N TYR A 104 -29.38 1.19 -19.25
CA TYR A 104 -28.76 2.07 -20.24
C TYR A 104 -27.84 1.38 -21.25
N LEU A 105 -27.78 0.04 -21.27
CA LEU A 105 -27.16 -0.70 -22.37
C LEU A 105 -28.26 -1.38 -23.21
N THR A 106 -28.97 -0.55 -23.98
CA THR A 106 -29.73 -1.06 -25.12
C THR A 106 -28.75 -1.31 -26.26
N ARG A 107 -28.67 -2.59 -26.62
CA ARG A 107 -28.21 -3.15 -27.89
C ARG A 107 -28.23 -2.16 -29.07
N CYS A 108 -27.07 -1.98 -29.69
CA CYS A 108 -26.93 -1.83 -31.14
C CYS A 108 -26.21 -3.09 -31.63
#